data_AF-A0A721XCB8-F1
#
_entry.id   AF-A0A721XCB8-F1
#
_cell.length_a   1.000
_cell.length_b   1.000
_cell.length_c   1.000
_cell.angle_alpha   90.00
_cell.angle_beta   90.00
_cell.angle_gamma   90.00
#
_symmetry.space_group_name_H-M   'P 1'
#
loop_
_entity.id
_entity.type
_entity.pdbx_description
1 polymer ?
#
loop_
_entity_poly.entity_id
_entity_poly.type
_entity_poly.pdbx_seq_one_letter_code
_entity_poly.pdbx_strand_id
1 'polypeptide(L)'
;RLLIDDDPLAKRAHAHMKAGSLTGLSIGYVLKDWEYDRTKEAFLLKEIDLWEVSLVTFPSNDEARISDVKNALARGEIPEQKKIERVLRDVGLSRTQAKAFMAGGYSALSLRDAEDVGSALNALKNLNF
;
A
#
# COMPACT_ATOMS: atom_id res chain seq x y z
N ARG A 1 -15.27 -6.55 2.28
CA ARG A 1 -15.08 -5.07 2.29
C ARG A 1 -14.42 -4.71 3.62
N LEU A 2 -13.38 -3.88 3.63
CA LEU A 2 -12.70 -3.48 4.88
C LEU A 2 -13.45 -2.31 5.54
N LEU A 3 -13.56 -2.32 6.87
CA LEU A 3 -14.29 -1.32 7.67
C LEU A 3 -13.37 -0.16 8.11
N ILE A 4 -12.47 0.31 7.25
CA ILE A 4 -11.42 1.28 7.61
C ILE A 4 -12.01 2.61 8.13
N ASP A 5 -13.11 3.06 7.52
CA ASP A 5 -13.75 4.34 7.90
C ASP A 5 -14.82 4.17 8.98
N ASP A 6 -15.34 2.95 9.16
CA ASP A 6 -16.49 2.63 10.00
C ASP A 6 -16.09 2.04 11.38
N ASP A 7 -14.86 1.50 11.50
CA ASP A 7 -14.34 0.93 12.74
C ASP A 7 -13.05 1.66 13.20
N PRO A 8 -13.02 2.25 14.40
CA PRO A 8 -11.83 2.89 14.95
C PRO A 8 -10.60 1.96 15.03
N LEU A 9 -10.80 0.66 15.27
CA LEU A 9 -9.70 -0.29 15.36
C LEU A 9 -9.10 -0.58 13.98
N ALA A 10 -9.94 -0.82 12.98
CA ALA A 10 -9.51 -0.94 11.58
C ALA A 10 -8.77 0.31 11.10
N LYS A 11 -9.30 1.51 11.42
CA LYS A 11 -8.67 2.79 11.07
C LYS A 11 -7.27 2.90 11.66
N ARG A 12 -7.12 2.57 12.95
CA ARG A 12 -5.85 2.61 13.67
C ARG A 12 -4.86 1.62 13.09
N ALA A 13 -5.26 0.36 12.90
CA ALA A 13 -4.40 -0.68 12.34
C ALA A 13 -3.90 -0.31 10.94
N HIS A 14 -4.79 0.17 10.07
CA HIS A 14 -4.44 0.63 8.73
C HIS A 14 -3.45 1.80 8.74
N ALA A 15 -3.60 2.77 9.64
CA ALA A 15 -2.66 3.86 9.81
C ALA A 15 -1.28 3.37 10.27
N HIS A 16 -1.21 2.44 11.23
CA HIS A 16 0.05 1.88 11.70
C HIS A 16 0.79 1.06 10.64
N MET A 17 0.06 0.30 9.81
CA MET A 17 0.65 -0.39 8.67
C MET A 17 1.23 0.60 7.67
N LYS A 18 0.48 1.67 7.32
CA LYS A 18 0.97 2.71 6.41
C LYS A 18 2.18 3.48 6.95
N ALA A 19 2.25 3.67 8.26
CA ALA A 19 3.38 4.29 8.94
C ALA A 19 4.57 3.35 9.15
N GLY A 20 4.45 2.06 8.84
CA GLY A 20 5.52 1.07 9.04
C GLY A 20 5.77 0.69 10.51
N SER A 21 4.80 0.91 11.40
CA SER A 21 4.89 0.49 12.81
C SER A 21 4.24 -0.87 13.09
N LEU A 22 3.33 -1.30 12.21
CA LEU A 22 2.93 -2.70 12.04
C LEU A 22 3.52 -3.16 10.71
N THR A 23 4.44 -4.13 10.75
CA THR A 23 5.29 -4.47 9.59
C THR A 23 5.20 -5.91 9.16
N GLY A 24 4.48 -6.77 9.88
CA GLY A 24 4.43 -8.18 9.59
C GLY A 24 3.08 -8.80 9.87
N LEU A 25 2.99 -10.07 9.48
CA LEU A 25 1.84 -10.93 9.70
C LEU A 25 2.24 -12.07 10.64
N SER A 26 1.28 -12.52 11.43
CA SER A 26 1.36 -13.76 12.20
C SER A 26 0.09 -14.56 11.99
N ILE A 27 0.16 -15.86 12.26
CA ILE A 27 -0.97 -16.77 12.09
C ILE A 27 -1.22 -17.57 13.36
N GLY A 28 -2.49 -17.72 13.70
CA GLY A 28 -2.97 -18.68 14.67
C GLY A 28 -3.43 -19.95 13.96
N TYR A 29 -2.94 -21.10 14.38
CA TYR A 29 -3.25 -22.38 13.77
C TYR A 29 -3.23 -23.52 14.78
N VAL A 30 -3.83 -24.66 14.39
CA VAL A 30 -3.78 -25.92 15.13
C VAL A 30 -3.06 -26.96 14.28
N LEU A 31 -2.15 -27.72 14.90
CA LEU A 31 -1.42 -28.79 14.23
C LEU A 31 -2.33 -30.01 14.00
N LYS A 32 -2.28 -30.57 12.78
CA LYS A 32 -2.95 -31.84 12.43
C LYS A 32 -1.96 -32.96 12.22
N ASP A 33 -0.92 -32.69 11.43
CA ASP A 33 0.18 -33.61 11.19
C ASP A 33 1.51 -32.84 11.23
N TRP A 34 2.46 -33.39 11.97
CA TRP A 34 3.78 -32.82 12.18
C TRP A 34 4.77 -33.88 12.62
N GLU A 35 6.05 -33.62 12.38
CA GLU A 35 7.14 -34.44 12.93
C GLU A 35 8.31 -33.55 13.36
N TYR A 36 9.18 -34.08 14.22
CA TYR A 36 10.41 -33.39 14.60
C TYR A 36 11.58 -33.87 13.72
N ASP A 37 12.10 -32.98 12.89
CA ASP A 37 13.30 -33.24 12.09
C ASP A 37 14.55 -32.98 12.94
N ARG A 38 15.20 -34.07 13.37
CA ARG A 38 16.41 -34.01 14.19
C ARG A 38 17.62 -33.40 13.49
N THR A 39 17.65 -33.42 12.16
CA THR A 39 18.76 -32.85 11.39
C THR A 39 18.65 -31.33 11.35
N LYS A 40 17.41 -30.83 11.23
CA LYS A 40 17.11 -29.40 11.23
C LYS A 40 16.88 -28.82 12.62
N GLU A 41 16.77 -29.66 13.64
CA GLU A 41 16.37 -29.31 15.00
C GLU A 41 15.07 -28.48 15.04
N ALA A 42 14.10 -28.87 14.22
CA ALA A 42 12.87 -28.11 14.02
C ALA A 42 11.66 -29.03 13.81
N PHE A 43 10.47 -28.50 14.11
CA PHE A 43 9.22 -29.16 13.75
C PHE A 43 8.90 -28.93 12.28
N LEU A 44 8.73 -30.02 11.52
CA LEU A 44 8.17 -29.98 10.19
C LEU A 44 6.65 -30.11 10.30
N LEU A 45 5.95 -29.04 9.94
CA LEU A 45 4.50 -28.99 9.94
C LEU A 45 4.00 -29.47 8.58
N LYS A 46 3.34 -30.63 8.53
CA LYS A 46 2.85 -31.25 7.29
C LYS A 46 1.42 -30.83 6.98
N GLU A 47 0.60 -30.71 8.02
CA GLU A 47 -0.79 -30.26 7.92
C GLU A 47 -1.17 -29.42 9.14
N ILE A 48 -1.80 -28.27 8.87
CA ILE A 48 -2.30 -27.34 9.88
C ILE A 48 -3.71 -26.87 9.53
N ASP A 49 -4.53 -26.66 10.55
CA ASP A 49 -5.75 -25.85 10.43
C ASP A 49 -5.40 -24.39 10.68
N LEU A 50 -5.45 -23.55 9.65
CA LEU A 50 -5.25 -22.11 9.79
C LEU A 50 -6.54 -21.45 10.31
N TRP A 51 -6.46 -20.74 11.43
CA TRP A 51 -7.62 -20.10 12.06
C TRP A 51 -7.69 -18.61 11.77
N GLU A 52 -6.56 -17.92 11.88
CA GLU A 52 -6.53 -16.46 11.78
C GLU A 52 -5.21 -15.95 11.21
N VAL A 53 -5.25 -14.72 10.72
CA VAL A 53 -4.08 -13.94 10.33
C VAL A 53 -4.17 -12.58 11.02
N SER A 54 -3.13 -12.21 11.76
CA SER A 54 -3.06 -10.98 12.55
C SER A 54 -1.90 -10.10 12.12
N LEU A 55 -2.09 -8.78 12.26
CA LEU A 55 -1.04 -7.79 12.05
C LEU A 55 -0.13 -7.71 13.28
N VAL A 56 1.19 -7.77 13.07
CA VAL A 56 2.19 -7.71 14.14
C VAL A 56 3.31 -6.73 13.80
N THR A 57 4.00 -6.23 14.82
CA THR A 57 5.18 -5.40 14.64
C THR A 57 6.41 -6.22 14.26
N PHE A 58 6.56 -7.41 14.86
CA PHE A 58 7.70 -8.31 14.66
C PHE A 58 7.18 -9.71 14.28
N PRO A 59 7.20 -10.10 12.99
CA PRO A 59 6.87 -11.44 12.56
C PRO A 59 8.01 -12.40 12.91
N SER A 60 7.68 -13.67 13.13
CA SER A 60 8.68 -14.73 13.33
C SER A 60 9.38 -15.16 12.04
N ASN A 61 8.76 -14.90 10.88
CA ASN A 61 9.36 -15.09 9.56
C ASN A 61 9.52 -13.73 8.88
N ASP A 62 10.75 -13.40 8.44
CA ASP A 62 11.04 -12.15 7.73
C ASP A 62 10.35 -12.05 6.37
N GLU A 63 9.97 -13.17 5.76
CA GLU A 63 9.16 -13.17 4.53
C GLU A 63 7.69 -12.78 4.79
N ALA A 64 7.23 -12.81 6.04
CA ALA A 64 5.87 -12.42 6.42
C ALA A 64 5.73 -10.90 6.62
N ARG A 65 6.65 -10.10 6.07
CA ARG A 65 6.59 -8.63 6.14
C ARG A 65 5.52 -8.07 5.20
N ILE A 66 4.87 -7.00 5.65
CA ILE A 66 3.97 -6.19 4.83
C ILE A 66 4.84 -5.38 3.88
N SER A 67 4.81 -5.70 2.60
CA SER A 67 5.51 -4.94 1.56
C SER A 67 4.78 -3.63 1.24
N ASP A 68 3.47 -3.73 1.01
CA ASP A 68 2.63 -2.60 0.61
C ASP A 68 1.25 -2.66 1.26
N VAL A 69 0.77 -1.50 1.71
CA VAL A 69 -0.63 -1.31 2.08
C VAL A 69 -1.37 -0.76 0.88
N LYS A 70 -2.25 -1.58 0.28
CA LYS A 70 -2.99 -1.24 -0.95
C LYS A 70 -3.46 0.22 -0.95
N ASN A 71 -2.88 1.00 -1.85
CA ASN A 71 -3.29 2.37 -2.14
C ASN A 71 -4.06 2.40 -3.47
N ALA A 72 -5.04 3.30 -3.61
CA ALA A 72 -5.85 3.41 -4.83
C ALA A 72 -4.98 3.57 -6.09
N LEU A 73 -3.92 4.38 -5.99
CA LEU A 73 -2.95 4.60 -7.06
C LEU A 73 -2.30 3.31 -7.57
N ALA A 74 -1.98 2.36 -6.67
CA ALA A 74 -1.34 1.09 -7.03
C ALA A 74 -2.28 0.13 -7.78
N ARG A 75 -3.60 0.36 -7.74
CA ARG A 75 -4.59 -0.41 -8.52
C ARG A 75 -4.87 0.20 -9.90
N GLY A 76 -4.16 1.26 -10.29
CA GLY A 76 -4.48 2.06 -11.46
C GLY A 76 -5.78 2.84 -11.30
N GLU A 77 -6.30 2.96 -10.07
CA GLU A 77 -7.41 3.86 -9.78
C GLU A 77 -6.83 5.27 -9.65
N ILE A 78 -7.24 6.14 -10.56
CA ILE A 78 -6.84 7.54 -10.55
C ILE A 78 -7.73 8.24 -9.51
N PRO A 79 -7.17 8.79 -8.42
CA PRO A 79 -7.95 9.54 -7.44
C PRO A 79 -8.65 10.71 -8.12
N GLU A 80 -9.85 11.08 -7.67
CA GLU A 80 -10.58 12.22 -8.22
C GLU A 80 -9.71 13.49 -8.31
N GLN A 81 -9.86 14.25 -9.40
CA GLN A 81 -9.10 15.48 -9.66
C GLN A 81 -9.02 16.41 -8.44
N LYS A 82 -10.15 16.57 -7.73
CA LYS A 82 -10.27 17.43 -6.55
C LYS A 82 -9.41 16.96 -5.38
N LYS A 83 -9.20 15.66 -5.21
CA LYS A 83 -8.32 15.10 -4.17
C LYS A 83 -6.86 15.37 -4.52
N ILE A 84 -6.47 15.20 -5.78
CA ILE A 84 -5.08 15.44 -6.22
C ILE A 84 -4.74 16.93 -6.15
N GLU A 85 -5.62 17.82 -6.65
CA GLU A 85 -5.40 19.27 -6.54
C GLU A 85 -5.23 19.71 -5.07
N ARG A 86 -6.02 19.12 -4.15
CA ARG A 86 -5.89 19.39 -2.72
C ARG A 86 -4.52 18.97 -2.18
N VAL A 87 -4.09 17.74 -2.47
CA VAL A 87 -2.77 17.23 -2.05
C VAL A 87 -1.64 18.10 -2.60
N LEU A 88 -1.70 18.50 -3.88
CA LEU A 88 -0.70 19.38 -4.49
C LEU A 88 -0.59 20.73 -3.79
N ARG A 89 -1.72 21.28 -3.35
CA ARG A 89 -1.74 22.53 -2.58
C ARG A 89 -1.23 22.34 -1.16
N ASP A 90 -1.54 21.20 -0.53
CA ASP A 90 -1.09 20.88 0.81
C ASP A 90 0.44 20.66 0.87
N VAL A 91 1.06 20.21 -0.23
CA VAL A 91 2.54 20.13 -0.37
C VAL A 91 3.20 21.44 -0.82
N GLY A 92 2.42 22.52 -0.95
CA GLY A 92 2.95 23.89 -1.13
C GLY A 92 2.79 24.49 -2.53
N LEU A 93 2.14 23.82 -3.49
CA LEU A 93 1.87 24.45 -4.79
C LEU A 93 0.78 25.51 -4.65
N SER A 94 0.98 26.65 -5.31
CA SER A 94 -0.09 27.64 -5.47
C SER A 94 -1.26 27.06 -6.25
N ARG A 95 -2.45 27.68 -6.14
CA ARG A 95 -3.63 27.29 -6.94
C ARG A 95 -3.33 27.23 -8.44
N THR A 96 -2.53 28.15 -8.94
CA THR A 96 -2.16 28.22 -10.36
C THR A 96 -1.23 27.07 -10.75
N GLN A 97 -0.22 26.78 -9.93
CA GLN A 97 0.71 25.66 -10.17
C GLN A 97 0.00 24.30 -10.07
N ALA A 98 -0.86 24.11 -9.07
CA ALA A 98 -1.65 22.89 -8.92
C ALA A 98 -2.58 22.68 -10.13
N LYS A 99 -3.25 23.74 -10.60
CA LYS A 99 -4.08 23.67 -11.82
C LYS A 99 -3.26 23.35 -13.07
N ALA A 100 -2.08 23.95 -13.24
CA ALA A 100 -1.20 23.67 -14.37
C ALA A 100 -0.72 22.21 -14.37
N PHE A 101 -0.30 21.70 -13.21
CA PHE A 101 0.07 20.30 -13.03
C PHE A 101 -1.10 19.36 -13.34
N MET A 102 -2.31 19.67 -12.84
CA MET A 102 -3.50 18.87 -13.12
C MET A 102 -3.88 18.88 -14.61
N ALA A 103 -3.75 20.02 -15.30
CA ALA A 103 -4.09 20.13 -16.72
C ALA A 103 -3.18 19.28 -17.63
N GLY A 104 -1.88 19.17 -17.30
CA GLY A 104 -0.92 18.39 -18.08
C GLY A 104 -0.70 16.96 -17.59
N GLY A 105 -0.71 16.74 -16.27
CA GLY A 105 -0.37 15.45 -15.66
C GLY A 105 -1.57 14.55 -15.38
N TYR A 106 -2.74 15.10 -15.00
CA TYR A 106 -3.92 14.28 -14.72
C TYR A 106 -4.55 13.68 -15.97
N SER A 107 -4.59 14.48 -17.04
CA SER A 107 -5.05 14.07 -18.37
C SER A 107 -4.23 12.90 -18.91
N ALA A 108 -2.90 12.95 -18.76
CA ALA A 108 -1.99 11.87 -19.14
C ALA A 108 -2.17 10.60 -18.28
N LEU A 109 -2.47 10.73 -16.97
CA LEU A 109 -2.76 9.58 -16.10
C LEU A 109 -4.08 8.89 -16.45
N SER A 110 -5.03 9.60 -17.07
CA SER A 110 -6.35 9.10 -17.48
C SER A 110 -6.33 8.18 -18.70
N LEU A 111 -5.21 8.08 -19.41
CA LEU A 111 -5.11 7.33 -20.65
C LEU A 111 -4.14 6.17 -20.46
N ARG A 112 -4.63 4.96 -20.75
CA ARG A 112 -3.97 3.68 -20.48
C ARG A 112 -2.94 3.29 -21.56
N ASP A 113 -2.43 4.24 -22.33
CA ASP A 113 -1.55 3.96 -23.46
C ASP A 113 -0.15 4.57 -23.23
N ALA A 114 0.87 3.71 -23.33
CA ALA A 114 2.26 3.97 -23.00
C ALA A 114 2.99 5.01 -23.90
N GLU A 115 2.27 5.77 -24.72
CA GLU A 115 2.84 6.82 -25.59
C GLU A 115 2.94 8.19 -24.91
N ASP A 116 2.23 8.44 -23.80
CA ASP A 116 2.06 9.80 -23.27
C ASP A 116 2.96 10.18 -22.06
N VAL A 117 3.88 9.29 -21.66
CA VAL A 117 4.85 9.55 -20.57
C VAL A 117 5.76 10.74 -20.89
N GLY A 118 6.06 10.96 -22.18
CA GLY A 118 6.85 12.09 -22.64
C GLY A 118 6.17 13.45 -22.41
N SER A 119 4.84 13.52 -22.53
CA SER A 119 4.07 14.74 -22.32
C SER A 119 4.04 15.13 -20.84
N ALA A 120 3.81 14.16 -19.96
CA ALA A 120 3.85 14.36 -18.51
C ALA A 120 5.25 14.79 -18.01
N LEU A 121 6.32 14.19 -18.55
CA LEU A 121 7.70 14.58 -18.26
C LEU A 121 8.03 16.00 -18.74
N ASN A 122 7.52 16.42 -19.90
CA ASN A 122 7.72 17.77 -20.41
C ASN A 122 6.94 18.81 -19.60
N ALA A 123 5.73 18.49 -19.14
CA ALA A 123 4.97 19.34 -18.22
C ALA A 123 5.70 19.53 -16.87
N LEU A 124 6.33 18.48 -16.34
CA LEU A 124 7.18 18.54 -15.15
C LEU A 124 8.46 19.37 -15.37
N LYS A 125 9.12 19.21 -16.52
CA LYS A 125 10.33 19.97 -16.88
C LYS A 125 10.07 21.46 -17.08
N ASN A 126 8.85 21.83 -17.47
CA ASN A 126 8.45 23.23 -17.66
C ASN A 126 7.98 23.92 -16.38
N LEU A 127 7.97 23.23 -15.24
CA LEU A 127 7.85 23.87 -13.94
C LEU A 127 9.19 24.53 -13.60
N ASN A 128 9.31 25.83 -13.89
CA ASN A 128 10.46 26.61 -13.44
C ASN A 128 10.40 26.76 -11.90
N PHE A 129 11.49 26.37 -11.24
CA PHE A 129 11.79 26.70 -9.85
C PHE A 129 12.26 28.15 -9.73
#